data_AF-A0A428XCP6-F1
#
_entry.id   AF-A0A428XCP6-F1
#
_cell.length_a   1.000
_cell.length_b   1.000
_cell.length_c   1.000
_cell.angle_alpha   90.00
_cell.angle_beta   90.00
_cell.angle_gamma   90.00
#
_symmetry.space_group_name_H-M   'P 1'
#
loop_
_entity.id
_entity.type
_entity.pdbx_description
1 polymer ?
#
loop_
_entity_poly.entity_id
_entity_poly.type
_entity_poly.pdbx_seq_one_letter_code
_entity_poly.pdbx_strand_id
1 'polypeptide(L)' 'VEVASATAAVFVRDSKDIAGPVLEFGTRDWAEFLTGVRGGEFDHAR' A
#
# COMPACT_ATOMS: atom_id res chain seq x y z
N VAL A 1 3.10 -9.63 -3.70
CA VAL A 1 3.15 -8.30 -3.06
C VAL A 1 3.87 -8.44 -1.75
N GLU A 2 4.81 -7.54 -1.50
CA GLU A 2 5.52 -7.42 -0.23
C GLU A 2 5.40 -5.98 0.29
N VAL A 3 5.44 -5.83 1.62
CA VAL A 3 5.28 -4.54 2.30
C VAL A 3 6.37 -4.39 3.37
N ALA A 4 7.04 -3.24 3.40
CA ALA A 4 7.99 -2.87 4.46
C ALA A 4 7.56 -1.55 5.12
N SER A 5 7.67 -1.48 6.46
CA SER A 5 7.32 -0.29 7.24
C SER A 5 8.59 0.38 7.78
N ALA A 6 8.65 1.70 7.63
CA ALA A 6 9.67 2.57 8.22
C ALA A 6 8.98 3.65 9.06
N THR A 7 9.77 4.48 9.76
CA THR A 7 9.24 5.53 10.63
C THR A 7 8.34 6.54 9.92
N ALA A 8 8.67 6.90 8.68
CA ALA A 8 7.95 7.94 7.93
C ALA A 8 7.27 7.43 6.66
N ALA A 9 7.50 6.16 6.27
CA ALA A 9 7.04 5.63 5.00
C ALA A 9 6.66 4.15 5.07
N VAL A 10 5.82 3.74 4.11
CA VAL A 10 5.48 2.36 3.79
C VAL A 10 5.87 2.08 2.35
N PHE A 11 6.64 1.01 2.15
CA PHE A 11 7.13 0.60 0.85
C PHE A 11 6.37 -0.63 0.37
N VAL A 12 5.94 -0.63 -0.89
CA VAL A 12 5.19 -1.73 -1.51
C VAL A 12 5.84 -2.11 -2.83
N ARG A 13 6.02 -3.41 -3.06
CA ARG A 13 6.53 -3.92 -4.34
C ARG A 13 5.85 -5.21 -4.77
N ASP A 14 6.00 -5.56 -6.05
CA ASP A 14 5.70 -6.91 -6.50
C ASP A 14 6.82 -7.86 -6.07
N SER A 15 6.49 -8.77 -5.17
CA SER A 15 7.40 -9.83 -4.71
C SER A 15 7.84 -10.78 -5.83
N LYS A 16 7.08 -10.85 -6.94
CA LYS A 16 7.40 -11.68 -8.11
C LYS A 16 8.37 -10.99 -9.07
N ASP A 17 8.52 -9.67 -8.96
CA ASP A 17 9.43 -8.86 -9.77
C ASP A 17 10.35 -8.04 -8.85
N ILE A 18 11.36 -8.72 -8.30
CA ILE A 18 12.30 -8.13 -7.33
C ILE A 18 13.11 -6.98 -7.96
N ALA A 19 13.28 -6.98 -9.29
CA ALA A 19 13.96 -5.92 -10.03
C ALA A 19 13.01 -4.76 -10.42
N GLY A 20 11.71 -4.94 -10.21
CA GLY A 20 10.68 -3.96 -10.49
C GLY A 20 10.68 -2.78 -9.50
N PRO A 21 9.82 -1.79 -9.75
CA PRO A 21 9.75 -0.58 -8.93
C PRO A 21 9.23 -0.86 -7.52
N VAL A 22 9.69 -0.03 -6.57
CA VAL A 22 9.16 0.04 -5.21
C VAL A 22 8.35 1.32 -5.08
N LEU A 23 7.09 1.20 -4.68
CA LEU A 23 6.22 2.33 -4.37
C LEU A 23 6.46 2.78 -2.94
N GLU A 24 6.49 4.09 -2.70
CA GLU A 24 6.61 4.69 -1.38
C GLU A 24 5.35 5.49 -1.06
N PHE A 25 4.80 5.27 0.12
CA PHE A 25 3.66 6.00 0.67
C PHE A 25 4.05 6.62 2.01
N GLY A 26 3.62 7.84 2.28
CA GLY A 26 3.71 8.40 3.63
C GLY A 26 2.87 7.60 4.62
N THR A 27 3.26 7.54 5.89
CA THR A 27 2.52 6.79 6.92
C THR A 27 1.08 7.28 7.10
N ARG A 28 0.85 8.60 6.94
CA ARG A 28 -0.48 9.19 6.96
C ARG A 28 -1.34 8.69 5.80
N ASP A 29 -0.83 8.82 4.57
CA ASP A 29 -1.56 8.43 3.36
C ASP A 29 -1.86 6.93 3.36
N TRP A 30 -0.94 6.11 3.87
CA TRP A 30 -1.16 4.68 4.06
C TRP A 30 -2.29 4.39 5.06
N ALA A 31 -2.37 5.13 6.16
CA ALA A 31 -3.45 4.98 7.15
C ALA A 31 -4.83 5.40 6.58
N GLU A 32 -4.85 6.46 5.76
CA GLU A 32 -6.05 6.90 5.03
C GLU A 32 -6.47 5.84 4.01
N PHE A 33 -5.54 5.32 3.20
CA PHE A 33 -5.78 4.22 2.26
C PHE A 33 -6.39 3.00 2.95
N LEU A 34 -5.79 2.53 4.06
CA LEU A 34 -6.33 1.40 4.82
C LEU A 34 -7.73 1.68 5.40
N THR A 35 -8.04 2.93 5.71
CA THR A 35 -9.36 3.33 6.19
C THR A 35 -10.39 3.26 5.06
N GLY A 36 -10.05 3.75 3.86
CA GLY A 36 -10.88 3.61 2.67
C GLY A 36 -11.14 2.14 2.30
N VAL A 37 -10.10 1.30 2.32
CA VAL A 37 -10.22 -0.15 2.10
C VAL A 37 -11.18 -0.79 3.11
N ARG A 38 -11.05 -0.48 4.40
CA ARG A 38 -11.99 -1.00 5.43
C ARG A 38 -13.42 -0.48 5.25
N GLY A 39 -13.57 0.70 4.66
CA GLY A 39 -14.87 1.29 4.32
C GLY A 39 -15.50 0.73 3.04
N GLY A 40 -14.81 -0.17 2.32
CA GLY A 40 -15.27 -0.72 1.05
C GLY A 40 -15.18 0.26 -0.12
N GLU A 41 -14.35 1.31 -0.01
CA GLU A 41 -14.20 2.34 -1.06
C GLU A 41 -13.76 1.75 -2.41
N PHE A 42 -12.98 0.66 -2.37
CA PHE A 42 -12.44 -0.02 -3.55
C PHE A 42 -13.13 -1.35 -3.85
N ASP A 43 -14.22 -1.67 -3.15
CA ASP A 43 -14.99 -2.87 -3.45
C ASP A 43 -15.72 -2.65 -4.78
N HIS A 44 -15.43 -3.47 -5.78
CA HIS A 44 -16.15 -3.40 -7.04
C HIS A 44 -17.61 -3.79 -6.83
N ALA A 45 -18.54 -2.93 -7.28
CA ALA A 45 -19.94 -3.32 -7.40
C ALA A 45 -20.03 -4.53 -8.33
N ARG A 46 -20.68 -5.58 -7.84
CA ARG A 46 -20.88 -6.84 -8.56
C ARG A 46 -21.71 -6.65 -9.83
#